data_AF-A0A235HJF4-F1
#
_entry.id   AF-A0A235HJF4-F1
#
_cell.length_a   1.000
_cell.length_b   1.000
_cell.length_c   1.000
_cell.angle_alpha   90.00
_cell.angle_beta   90.00
_cell.angle_gamma   90.00
#
_symmetry.space_group_name_H-M   'P 1'
#
loop_
_entity.id
_entity.type
_entity.pdbx_description
1 polymer ?
#
loop_
_entity_poly.entity_id
_entity_poly.type
_entity_poly.pdbx_seq_one_letter_code
_entity_poly.pdbx_strand_id
1 'polypeptide(L)'
;MANIHDPALFLAHACALEEDAANRFADLSEAMKTYGNADVAAFFAKMAEFSRLHLADARKRSAFRDVPVLTPEDFQWPDDESPEAASMEGSHYLMTVDYALELALDSEKRGHAFYADVAASTTDPEVRMMAEEFASEEAEHVAELERWIERFPKKG
;
A
#
# COMPACT_ATOMS: atom_id res chain seq x y z
N MET A 1 15.99 -5.00 -8.63
CA MET A 1 15.26 -6.13 -8.00
C MET A 1 15.57 -6.09 -6.53
N ALA A 2 14.53 -6.03 -5.68
CA ALA A 2 14.70 -6.02 -4.23
C ALA A 2 15.42 -7.30 -3.79
N ASN A 3 16.46 -7.13 -2.98
CA ASN A 3 17.30 -8.22 -2.47
C ASN A 3 16.96 -8.48 -0.99
N ILE A 4 15.71 -8.90 -0.77
CA ILE A 4 15.15 -9.11 0.56
C ILE A 4 15.05 -10.62 0.80
N HIS A 5 15.96 -11.13 1.63
CA HIS A 5 16.03 -12.54 2.00
C HIS A 5 15.86 -12.77 3.50
N ASP A 6 16.02 -11.72 4.30
CA ASP A 6 15.89 -11.79 5.74
C ASP A 6 14.44 -11.45 6.15
N PRO A 7 13.77 -12.31 6.93
CA PRO A 7 12.43 -12.04 7.44
C PRO A 7 12.30 -10.73 8.22
N ALA A 8 13.33 -10.33 8.99
CA ALA A 8 13.27 -9.08 9.75
C ALA A 8 13.33 -7.86 8.82
N LEU A 9 14.20 -7.89 7.81
CA LEU A 9 14.24 -6.87 6.75
C LEU A 9 12.93 -6.79 5.97
N PHE A 10 12.33 -7.94 5.60
CA PHE A 10 11.02 -7.98 4.94
C PHE A 10 9.94 -7.31 5.79
N LEU A 11 9.86 -7.67 7.06
CA LEU A 11 8.88 -7.11 7.99
C LEU A 11 9.08 -5.61 8.24
N ALA A 12 10.32 -5.11 8.18
CA ALA A 12 10.59 -3.67 8.23
C ALA A 12 9.98 -2.93 7.03
N HIS A 13 10.13 -3.49 5.82
CA HIS A 13 9.51 -2.94 4.60
C HIS A 13 8.00 -3.01 4.67
N ALA A 14 7.44 -4.17 5.03
CA ALA A 14 5.98 -4.35 5.16
C ALA A 14 5.40 -3.37 6.19
N CYS A 15 6.03 -3.19 7.37
CA CYS A 15 5.56 -2.22 8.35
C CYS A 15 5.55 -0.78 7.81
N ALA A 16 6.57 -0.38 7.04
CA ALA A 16 6.62 0.96 6.48
C ALA A 16 5.55 1.17 5.41
N LEU A 17 5.42 0.21 4.47
CA LEU A 17 4.43 0.26 3.39
C LEU A 17 3.01 0.31 3.94
N GLU A 18 2.69 -0.55 4.91
CA GLU A 18 1.34 -0.61 5.49
C GLU A 18 1.00 0.61 6.35
N GLU A 19 1.99 1.23 7.00
CA GLU A 19 1.78 2.49 7.72
C GLU A 19 1.52 3.65 6.74
N ASP A 20 2.28 3.73 5.66
CA ASP A 20 2.06 4.73 4.60
C ASP A 20 0.69 4.53 3.94
N ALA A 21 0.32 3.31 3.58
CA ALA A 21 -0.99 2.97 2.99
C ALA A 21 -2.14 3.37 3.93
N ALA A 22 -2.05 3.00 5.21
CA ALA A 22 -3.06 3.34 6.21
C ALA A 22 -3.28 4.84 6.37
N ASN A 23 -2.21 5.63 6.29
CA ASN A 23 -2.27 7.09 6.37
C ASN A 23 -2.85 7.68 5.09
N ARG A 24 -2.38 7.22 3.93
CA ARG A 24 -2.83 7.70 2.62
C ARG A 24 -4.32 7.43 2.40
N PHE A 25 -4.80 6.23 2.69
CA PHE A 25 -6.21 5.90 2.59
C PHE A 25 -7.07 6.70 3.57
N ALA A 26 -6.56 6.99 4.77
CA ALA A 26 -7.27 7.85 5.71
C ALA A 26 -7.40 9.29 5.17
N ASP A 27 -6.32 9.84 4.59
CA ASP A 27 -6.32 11.16 3.97
C ASP A 27 -7.27 11.24 2.77
N LEU A 28 -7.25 10.23 1.89
CA LEU A 28 -8.19 10.12 0.77
C LEU A 28 -9.64 10.03 1.24
N SER A 29 -9.91 9.23 2.28
CA SER A 29 -11.23 9.15 2.90
C SER A 29 -11.71 10.54 3.38
N GLU A 30 -10.86 11.29 4.08
CA GLU A 30 -11.22 12.60 4.62
C GLU A 30 -11.42 13.66 3.51
N ALA A 31 -10.59 13.63 2.47
CA ALA A 31 -10.78 14.43 1.28
C ALA A 31 -12.15 14.13 0.63
N MET A 32 -12.50 12.85 0.44
CA MET A 32 -13.77 12.46 -0.16
C MET A 32 -14.98 12.90 0.68
N LYS A 33 -14.90 12.87 2.02
CA LYS A 33 -15.94 13.44 2.90
C LYS A 33 -16.10 14.93 2.69
N THR A 34 -14.99 15.66 2.61
CA THR A 34 -14.98 17.13 2.40
C THR A 34 -15.69 17.52 1.11
N TYR A 35 -15.54 16.73 0.05
CA TYR A 35 -16.21 16.95 -1.24
C TYR A 35 -17.60 16.29 -1.36
N GLY A 36 -18.11 15.67 -0.29
CA GLY A 36 -19.46 15.08 -0.26
C GLY A 36 -19.60 13.70 -0.89
N ASN A 37 -18.49 13.01 -1.18
CA ASN A 37 -18.46 11.68 -1.79
C ASN A 37 -18.44 10.58 -0.70
N ALA A 38 -19.54 10.46 0.04
CA ALA A 38 -19.63 9.60 1.22
C ALA A 38 -19.34 8.11 0.94
N ASP A 39 -19.79 7.58 -0.19
CA ASP A 39 -19.59 6.17 -0.54
C ASP A 39 -18.11 5.86 -0.81
N VAL A 40 -17.42 6.76 -1.52
CA VAL A 40 -15.98 6.63 -1.82
C VAL A 40 -15.15 6.87 -0.56
N ALA A 41 -15.56 7.79 0.30
CA ALA A 41 -14.94 8.00 1.60
C ALA A 41 -15.02 6.74 2.47
N ALA A 42 -16.19 6.09 2.52
CA ALA A 42 -16.37 4.85 3.28
C ALA A 42 -15.50 3.71 2.72
N PHE A 43 -15.37 3.64 1.40
CA PHE A 43 -14.47 2.70 0.74
C PHE A 43 -13.01 2.92 1.14
N PHE A 44 -12.48 4.14 1.02
CA PHE A 44 -11.09 4.42 1.45
C PHE A 44 -10.89 4.24 2.96
N ALA A 45 -11.90 4.52 3.79
CA ALA A 45 -11.80 4.25 5.22
C ALA A 45 -11.65 2.74 5.51
N LYS A 46 -12.31 1.88 4.72
CA LYS A 46 -12.16 0.42 4.81
C LYS A 46 -10.78 -0.04 4.37
N MET A 47 -10.24 0.53 3.29
CA MET A 47 -8.86 0.26 2.85
C MET A 47 -7.85 0.63 3.94
N ALA A 48 -8.00 1.81 4.56
CA ALA A 48 -7.16 2.22 5.70
C ALA A 48 -7.25 1.26 6.90
N GLU A 49 -8.41 0.63 7.12
CA GLU A 49 -8.58 -0.37 8.17
C GLU A 49 -7.80 -1.65 7.84
N PHE A 50 -7.87 -2.13 6.60
CA PHE A 50 -7.09 -3.28 6.15
C PHE A 50 -5.59 -3.06 6.32
N SER A 51 -5.05 -1.93 5.85
CA SER A 51 -3.62 -1.64 6.04
C SER A 51 -3.22 -1.56 7.52
N ARG A 52 -4.10 -1.09 8.41
CA ARG A 52 -3.82 -1.10 9.86
C ARG A 52 -3.80 -2.52 10.43
N LEU A 53 -4.65 -3.42 9.94
CA LEU A 53 -4.64 -4.82 10.35
C LEU A 53 -3.36 -5.51 9.87
N HIS A 54 -2.93 -5.27 8.64
CA HIS A 54 -1.67 -5.77 8.09
C HIS A 54 -0.46 -5.24 8.87
N LEU A 55 -0.42 -3.93 9.13
CA LEU A 55 0.61 -3.32 9.98
C LEU A 55 0.66 -3.97 11.37
N ALA A 56 -0.50 -4.23 11.98
CA ALA A 56 -0.56 -4.88 13.28
C ALA A 56 -0.03 -6.32 13.23
N ASP A 57 -0.35 -7.07 12.17
CA ASP A 57 0.16 -8.44 12.01
C ASP A 57 1.66 -8.46 11.69
N ALA A 58 2.15 -7.59 10.82
CA ALA A 58 3.56 -7.40 10.54
C ALA A 58 4.35 -7.03 11.81
N ARG A 59 3.84 -6.11 12.63
CA ARG A 59 4.42 -5.75 13.94
C ARG A 59 4.41 -6.92 14.92
N LYS A 60 3.34 -7.72 14.94
CA LYS A 60 3.26 -8.93 15.77
C LYS A 60 4.28 -9.99 15.34
N ARG A 61 4.43 -10.21 14.03
CA ARG A 61 5.46 -11.09 13.44
C ARG A 61 6.88 -10.55 13.70
N SER A 62 7.03 -9.23 13.84
CA SER A 62 8.28 -8.55 14.19
C SER A 62 8.66 -8.65 15.66
N ALA A 63 7.70 -8.84 16.58
CA ALA A 63 7.92 -8.69 18.03
C ALA A 63 8.98 -9.64 18.65
N PHE A 64 9.32 -10.73 17.96
CA PHE A 64 10.32 -11.70 18.40
C PHE A 64 11.62 -11.63 17.58
N ARG A 65 11.79 -10.59 16.77
CA ARG A 65 12.92 -10.38 15.85
C ARG A 65 13.57 -9.02 16.12
N ASP A 66 14.88 -8.95 15.92
CA ASP A 66 15.59 -7.67 15.87
C ASP A 66 15.33 -7.02 14.51
N VAL A 67 14.17 -6.37 14.37
CA VAL A 67 13.79 -5.66 13.15
C VAL A 67 14.63 -4.38 13.04
N PRO A 68 15.35 -4.18 11.92
CA PRO A 68 16.16 -2.99 11.75
C PRO A 68 15.27 -1.74 11.69
N VAL A 69 15.70 -0.68 12.36
CA VAL A 69 15.15 0.66 12.13
C VAL A 69 15.81 1.20 10.87
N LEU A 70 15.06 1.22 9.76
CA LEU A 70 15.54 1.68 8.47
C LEU A 70 15.39 3.20 8.37
N THR A 71 16.40 3.87 7.82
CA THR A 71 16.28 5.25 7.33
C THR A 71 15.73 5.25 5.90
N PRO A 72 15.24 6.39 5.36
CA PRO A 72 14.70 6.44 3.99
C PRO A 72 15.62 5.83 2.92
N GLU A 73 16.94 6.00 3.08
CA GLU A 73 17.97 5.47 2.16
C GLU A 73 18.23 3.95 2.31
N ASP A 74 17.81 3.34 3.43
CA ASP A 74 17.99 1.90 3.67
C ASP A 74 16.87 1.05 3.04
N PHE A 75 15.76 1.68 2.63
CA PHE A 75 14.66 0.97 1.99
C PHE A 75 14.99 0.58 0.54
N GLN A 76 14.61 -0.64 0.17
CA GLN A 76 14.83 -1.20 -1.16
C GLN A 76 13.60 -1.03 -2.04
N TRP A 77 13.09 0.19 -2.15
CA TRP A 77 11.95 0.50 -3.00
C TRP A 77 12.32 0.50 -4.49
N PRO A 78 11.38 0.18 -5.40
CA PRO A 78 11.63 0.23 -6.84
C PRO A 78 11.95 1.64 -7.38
N ASP A 79 11.36 2.70 -6.81
CA ASP A 79 11.40 4.08 -7.34
C ASP A 79 11.94 5.12 -6.33
N ASP A 80 12.94 4.76 -5.51
CA ASP A 80 13.52 5.58 -4.42
C ASP A 80 12.56 5.98 -3.28
N GLU A 81 11.24 5.89 -3.49
CA GLU A 81 10.19 6.14 -2.50
C GLU A 81 9.25 4.93 -2.36
N SER A 82 8.62 4.82 -1.20
CA SER A 82 7.57 3.83 -0.93
C SER A 82 6.46 3.90 -1.99
N PRO A 83 5.87 2.76 -2.40
CA PRO A 83 4.68 2.71 -3.28
C PRO A 83 3.58 3.71 -2.91
N GLU A 84 3.44 4.01 -1.62
CA GLU A 84 2.39 4.83 -1.02
C GLU A 84 2.79 6.30 -0.81
N ALA A 85 4.10 6.60 -0.79
CA ALA A 85 4.60 7.95 -0.50
C ALA A 85 4.47 8.93 -1.68
N ALA A 86 4.49 8.41 -2.91
CA ALA A 86 4.92 9.16 -4.10
C ALA A 86 4.00 10.26 -4.67
N SER A 87 2.98 10.79 -3.97
CA SER A 87 2.02 11.69 -4.67
C SER A 87 1.07 12.59 -3.87
N MET A 88 1.45 13.07 -2.68
CA MET A 88 0.64 14.09 -1.98
C MET A 88 1.01 15.55 -2.32
N GLU A 89 2.14 15.82 -2.98
CA GLU A 89 2.62 17.20 -3.18
C GLU A 89 1.80 18.03 -4.20
N GLY A 90 0.91 17.42 -4.99
CA GLY A 90 0.34 18.08 -6.18
C GLY A 90 -1.10 18.62 -6.12
N SER A 91 -2.00 18.17 -5.23
CA SER A 91 -3.44 18.15 -5.65
C SER A 91 -4.54 18.42 -4.63
N HIS A 92 -4.28 19.10 -3.49
CA HIS A 92 -5.40 19.44 -2.58
C HIS A 92 -6.51 20.29 -3.24
N TYR A 93 -6.23 20.97 -4.37
CA TYR A 93 -7.22 21.74 -5.13
C TYR A 93 -7.85 21.02 -6.33
N LEU A 94 -7.38 19.83 -6.69
CA LEU A 94 -7.84 19.06 -7.87
C LEU A 94 -8.27 17.63 -7.51
N MET A 95 -8.48 17.32 -6.23
CA MET A 95 -8.84 15.98 -5.75
C MET A 95 -10.28 15.61 -6.17
N THR A 96 -10.44 15.18 -7.41
CA THR A 96 -11.68 14.57 -7.91
C THR A 96 -11.73 13.10 -7.49
N VAL A 97 -12.93 12.51 -7.52
CA VAL A 97 -13.13 11.08 -7.19
C VAL A 97 -12.32 10.19 -8.12
N ASP A 98 -12.32 10.47 -9.42
CA ASP A 98 -11.57 9.71 -10.41
C ASP A 98 -10.07 9.79 -10.18
N TYR A 99 -9.54 10.99 -9.90
CA TYR A 99 -8.14 11.16 -9.58
C TYR A 99 -7.75 10.41 -8.31
N ALA A 100 -8.54 10.51 -7.24
CA ALA A 100 -8.29 9.81 -5.98
C ALA A 100 -8.29 8.28 -6.14
N LEU A 101 -9.21 7.74 -6.93
CA LEU A 101 -9.28 6.30 -7.20
C LEU A 101 -8.12 5.81 -8.08
N GLU A 102 -7.73 6.58 -9.12
CA GLU A 102 -6.56 6.26 -9.95
C GLU A 102 -5.26 6.32 -9.15
N LEU A 103 -5.17 7.30 -8.26
CA LEU A 103 -4.04 7.48 -7.37
C LEU A 103 -3.88 6.30 -6.40
N ALA A 104 -4.97 5.85 -5.81
CA ALA A 104 -4.99 4.64 -4.97
C ALA A 104 -4.65 3.38 -5.79
N LEU A 105 -5.20 3.25 -7.01
CA LEU A 105 -4.93 2.10 -7.87
C LEU A 105 -3.46 1.98 -8.26
N ASP A 106 -2.80 3.09 -8.54
CA ASP A 106 -1.37 3.11 -8.86
C ASP A 106 -0.52 2.66 -7.66
N SER A 107 -0.81 3.19 -6.47
CA SER A 107 -0.14 2.82 -5.23
C SER A 107 -0.27 1.31 -4.93
N GLU A 108 -1.48 0.77 -5.01
CA GLU A 108 -1.77 -0.66 -4.82
C GLU A 108 -1.08 -1.55 -5.87
N LYS A 109 -1.03 -1.11 -7.13
CA LYS A 109 -0.29 -1.84 -8.19
C LYS A 109 1.20 -1.87 -7.91
N ARG A 110 1.77 -0.79 -7.37
CA ARG A 110 3.18 -0.72 -6.98
C ARG A 110 3.47 -1.58 -5.75
N GLY A 111 2.57 -1.61 -4.75
CA GLY A 111 2.63 -2.51 -3.59
C GLY A 111 2.59 -3.98 -4.00
N HIS A 112 1.61 -4.36 -4.82
CA HIS A 112 1.51 -5.69 -5.42
C HIS A 112 2.80 -6.09 -6.14
N ALA A 113 3.32 -5.21 -7.01
CA ALA A 113 4.54 -5.48 -7.77
C ALA A 113 5.76 -5.67 -6.85
N PHE A 114 5.89 -4.86 -5.80
CA PHE A 114 6.95 -5.00 -4.80
C PHE A 114 6.91 -6.37 -4.13
N TYR A 115 5.76 -6.80 -3.61
CA TYR A 115 5.63 -8.10 -2.94
C TYR A 115 5.83 -9.27 -3.90
N ALA A 116 5.27 -9.19 -5.11
CA ALA A 116 5.48 -10.20 -6.14
C ALA A 116 6.96 -10.36 -6.53
N ASP A 117 7.69 -9.25 -6.65
CA ASP A 117 9.12 -9.25 -6.95
C ASP A 117 9.94 -9.87 -5.80
N VAL A 118 9.61 -9.57 -4.54
CA VAL A 118 10.25 -10.19 -3.37
C VAL A 118 9.97 -11.69 -3.32
N ALA A 119 8.73 -12.11 -3.54
CA ALA A 119 8.35 -13.52 -3.59
C ALA A 119 9.12 -14.27 -4.68
N ALA A 120 9.29 -13.66 -5.86
CA ALA A 120 10.01 -14.25 -6.97
C ALA A 120 11.52 -14.36 -6.71
N SER A 121 12.13 -13.34 -6.07
CA SER A 121 13.58 -13.24 -5.92
C SER A 121 14.13 -13.90 -4.65
N THR A 122 13.31 -14.04 -3.60
CA THR A 122 13.83 -14.45 -2.28
C THR A 122 14.31 -15.90 -2.23
N THR A 123 15.37 -16.17 -1.46
CA THR A 123 15.83 -17.55 -1.20
C THR A 123 15.28 -18.13 0.10
N ASP A 124 14.65 -17.31 0.94
CA ASP A 124 14.08 -17.73 2.21
C ASP A 124 12.60 -18.12 2.06
N PRO A 125 12.19 -19.33 2.50
CA PRO A 125 10.82 -19.80 2.33
C PRO A 125 9.80 -19.06 3.20
N GLU A 126 10.20 -18.50 4.35
CA GLU A 126 9.31 -17.72 5.20
C GLU A 126 9.02 -16.36 4.55
N VAL A 127 10.04 -15.66 4.05
CA VAL A 127 9.87 -14.42 3.27
C VAL A 127 9.00 -14.67 2.04
N ARG A 128 9.23 -15.77 1.32
CA ARG A 128 8.44 -16.13 0.13
C ARG A 128 6.97 -16.27 0.47
N MET A 129 6.65 -17.06 1.49
CA MET A 129 5.27 -17.28 1.94
C MET A 129 4.60 -15.96 2.32
N MET A 130 5.26 -15.12 3.12
CA MET A 130 4.68 -13.83 3.51
C MET A 130 4.49 -12.92 2.30
N ALA A 131 5.48 -12.79 1.42
CA ALA A 131 5.38 -11.95 0.23
C ALA A 131 4.28 -12.43 -0.73
N GLU A 132 4.04 -13.74 -0.86
CA GLU A 132 2.93 -14.29 -1.63
C GLU A 132 1.56 -13.99 -1.00
N GLU A 133 1.45 -14.03 0.34
CA GLU A 133 0.23 -13.62 1.07
C GLU A 133 -0.10 -12.15 0.78
N PHE A 134 0.85 -11.24 1.02
CA PHE A 134 0.68 -9.81 0.77
C PHE A 134 0.38 -9.52 -0.70
N ALA A 135 1.12 -10.12 -1.65
CA ALA A 135 0.85 -9.92 -3.08
C ALA A 135 -0.57 -10.37 -3.47
N SER A 136 -1.07 -11.46 -2.90
CA SER A 136 -2.44 -11.91 -3.16
C SER A 136 -3.48 -10.92 -2.64
N GLU A 137 -3.26 -10.33 -1.46
CA GLU A 137 -4.17 -9.36 -0.86
C GLU A 137 -4.18 -8.04 -1.65
N GLU A 138 -3.03 -7.52 -2.06
CA GLU A 138 -2.97 -6.30 -2.91
C GLU A 138 -3.63 -6.54 -4.28
N ALA A 139 -3.58 -7.75 -4.82
CA ALA A 139 -4.32 -8.07 -6.05
C ALA A 139 -5.84 -7.94 -5.87
N GLU A 140 -6.37 -8.28 -4.68
CA GLU A 140 -7.79 -8.09 -4.36
C GLU A 140 -8.15 -6.61 -4.22
N HIS A 141 -7.27 -5.82 -3.60
CA HIS A 141 -7.40 -4.36 -3.51
C HIS A 141 -7.42 -3.68 -4.88
N VAL A 142 -6.46 -4.02 -5.75
CA VAL A 142 -6.41 -3.58 -7.15
C VAL A 142 -7.73 -3.89 -7.85
N ALA A 143 -8.25 -5.12 -7.73
CA ALA A 143 -9.49 -5.50 -8.35
C ALA A 143 -10.72 -4.78 -7.75
N GLU A 144 -10.72 -4.46 -6.46
CA GLU A 144 -11.76 -3.63 -5.85
C GLU A 144 -11.72 -2.19 -6.38
N LEU A 145 -10.53 -1.58 -6.47
CA LEU A 145 -10.34 -0.24 -7.02
C LEU A 145 -10.76 -0.14 -8.50
N GLU A 146 -10.40 -1.12 -9.32
CA GLU A 146 -10.82 -1.17 -10.73
C GLU A 146 -12.35 -1.19 -10.84
N ARG A 147 -13.03 -1.98 -10.00
CA ARG A 147 -14.51 -2.01 -9.94
C ARG A 147 -15.11 -0.70 -9.46
N TRP A 148 -14.42 0.05 -8.61
CA TRP A 148 -14.87 1.39 -8.20
C TRP A 148 -14.68 2.41 -9.31
N ILE A 149 -13.56 2.39 -10.03
CA ILE A 149 -13.27 3.29 -11.16
C ILE A 149 -14.31 3.12 -12.28
N GLU A 150 -14.73 1.89 -12.57
CA GLU A 150 -15.79 1.62 -13.56
C GLU A 150 -17.13 2.32 -13.25
N ARG A 151 -17.40 2.65 -11.98
CA ARG A 151 -18.60 3.38 -11.55
C ARG A 151 -18.50 4.89 -11.80
N PHE A 152 -17.30 5.41 -12.01
CA PHE A 152 -17.00 6.82 -12.24
C PHE A 152 -16.32 7.02 -13.60
N PRO A 153 -17.01 6.71 -14.73
CA PRO A 153 -16.42 6.86 -16.04
C PRO A 153 -15.96 8.31 -16.25
N LYS A 154 -14.72 8.48 -16.73
CA LYS A 154 -14.16 9.79 -17.07
C LYS A 154 -15.14 10.53 -17.95
N LYS A 155 -15.57 11.72 -17.52
CA LYS A 155 -16.27 12.65 -18.40
C LYS A 155 -15.25 13.10 -19.45
N GLY A 156 -15.38 12.57 -20.67
CA GLY A 156 -14.61 13.01 -21.83
C GLY A 156 -14.85 14.47 -22.18
#